data_AF-A0A2H0T8P4-F1
#
_entry.id   AF-A0A2H0T8P4-F1
#
_cell.length_a   1.000
_cell.length_b   1.000
_cell.length_c   1.000
_cell.angle_alpha   90.00
_cell.angle_beta   90.00
_cell.angle_gamma   90.00
#
_symmetry.space_group_name_H-M   'P 1'
#
loop_
_entity.id
_entity.type
_entity.pdbx_description
1 polymer ?
#
loop_
_entity_poly.entity_id
_entity_poly.type
_entity_poly.pdbx_seq_one_letter_code
_entity_poly.pdbx_strand_id
1 'polypeptide(L)'
;PIDYYVRFDFEGFKSLIDAVGGIDVDAPRTFTDPLFPREEIGNGEGRTITVTFKQGMQHMDGETALTYARSRHGNNGEGNDFARSKRQQQIILELKNKILSSDTLLSLSTIKKISRSLDEHVTTDISAWEALSLAKTYKDLNINTENIKVNVIANGPGGPLYSDYYNNQYVLLPKKENWSDLHKIANNPFNDYGNEKYTGTYANTSDILLVILNGTSIGGLAGSTALTLEDFGYKVKDIGNSPQKDFEKNVIYAINIPEEKKDALMEIKRILDANVAQTIPDWLKEKIDYDTKPDFIIITGTKSLEQI
;
A
#
# COMPACT_ATOMS: atom_id res chain seq x y z
N PRO A 1 -11.21 22.77 -3.04
CA PRO A 1 -12.65 22.50 -2.73
C PRO A 1 -12.93 21.03 -3.06
N ILE A 2 -13.94 20.43 -2.43
CA ILE A 2 -14.48 19.13 -2.86
C ILE A 2 -15.83 19.44 -3.49
N ASP A 3 -15.92 19.30 -4.81
CA ASP A 3 -17.11 19.70 -5.57
C ASP A 3 -18.23 18.66 -5.49
N TYR A 4 -17.85 17.38 -5.38
CA TYR A 4 -18.78 16.24 -5.30
C TYR A 4 -18.24 15.16 -4.37
N TYR A 5 -19.12 14.31 -3.86
CA TYR A 5 -18.74 13.12 -3.10
C TYR A 5 -19.51 11.88 -3.55
N VAL A 6 -18.91 10.72 -3.31
CA VAL A 6 -19.56 9.41 -3.37
C VAL A 6 -19.19 8.68 -2.10
N ARG A 7 -20.20 8.17 -1.39
CA ARG A 7 -20.04 7.35 -0.19
C ARG A 7 -20.78 6.04 -0.41
N PHE A 8 -20.15 4.91 -0.13
CA PHE A 8 -20.78 3.60 -0.16
C PHE A 8 -20.31 2.74 1.02
N ASP A 9 -21.12 1.77 1.42
CA ASP A 9 -20.73 0.71 2.35
C ASP A 9 -20.20 -0.52 1.59
N PHE A 10 -19.97 -1.63 2.31
CA PHE A 10 -19.49 -2.87 1.68
C PHE A 10 -20.49 -3.48 0.72
N GLU A 11 -21.80 -3.40 1.00
CA GLU A 11 -22.83 -3.92 0.10
C GLU A 11 -22.95 -3.07 -1.16
N GLY A 12 -22.85 -1.75 -1.03
CA GLY A 12 -22.81 -0.82 -2.15
C GLY A 12 -21.60 -1.03 -3.04
N PHE A 13 -20.42 -1.26 -2.44
CA PHE A 13 -19.22 -1.61 -3.18
C PHE A 13 -19.40 -2.90 -4.00
N LYS A 14 -19.87 -3.98 -3.36
CA LYS A 14 -20.10 -5.27 -4.04
C LYS A 14 -21.12 -5.13 -5.16
N SER A 15 -22.26 -4.53 -4.85
CA SER A 15 -23.37 -4.32 -5.79
C SER A 15 -22.96 -3.51 -7.00
N LEU A 16 -22.10 -2.49 -6.82
CA LEU A 16 -21.62 -1.67 -7.94
C LEU A 16 -20.71 -2.47 -8.89
N ILE A 17 -19.82 -3.30 -8.36
CA ILE A 17 -18.96 -4.18 -9.15
C ILE A 17 -19.78 -5.26 -9.86
N ASP A 18 -20.74 -5.86 -9.17
CA ASP A 18 -21.62 -6.87 -9.77
C ASP A 18 -22.56 -6.28 -10.83
N ALA A 19 -23.00 -5.03 -10.65
CA ALA A 19 -23.83 -4.32 -11.61
C ALA A 19 -23.13 -4.17 -12.97
N VAL A 20 -21.81 -3.99 -12.97
CA VAL A 20 -20.99 -3.91 -14.20
C VAL A 20 -20.51 -5.29 -14.69
N GLY A 21 -20.93 -6.37 -14.02
CA GLY A 21 -20.55 -7.75 -14.37
C GLY A 21 -19.11 -8.09 -14.00
N GLY A 22 -18.62 -7.57 -12.87
CA GLY A 22 -17.27 -7.80 -12.38
C GLY A 22 -16.20 -6.93 -13.04
N ILE A 23 -15.00 -6.96 -12.48
CA ILE A 23 -13.82 -6.21 -12.94
C ILE A 23 -12.63 -7.15 -13.16
N ASP A 24 -11.75 -6.81 -14.09
CA ASP A 24 -10.53 -7.56 -14.35
C ASP A 24 -9.34 -6.84 -13.70
N VAL A 25 -8.68 -7.48 -12.75
CA VAL A 25 -7.61 -6.89 -11.93
C VAL A 25 -6.32 -7.68 -12.13
N ASP A 26 -5.22 -6.99 -12.46
CA ASP A 26 -3.89 -7.59 -12.51
C ASP A 26 -3.23 -7.58 -11.12
N ALA A 27 -3.28 -8.70 -10.41
CA ALA A 27 -2.62 -8.77 -9.11
C ALA A 27 -1.09 -8.78 -9.30
N PRO A 28 -0.34 -7.80 -8.78
CA PRO A 28 1.09 -7.64 -9.11
C PRO A 28 1.95 -8.80 -8.59
N ARG A 29 1.47 -9.53 -7.58
CA ARG A 29 2.14 -10.68 -6.97
C ARG A 29 1.15 -11.59 -6.28
N THR A 30 1.57 -12.84 -6.06
CA THR A 30 0.82 -13.79 -5.26
C THR A 30 0.97 -13.44 -3.79
N PHE A 31 -0.15 -13.34 -3.07
CA PHE A 31 -0.14 -13.19 -1.62
C PHE A 31 -1.25 -13.98 -0.94
N THR A 32 -1.01 -14.30 0.33
CA THR A 32 -1.93 -14.98 1.24
C THR A 32 -2.08 -14.13 2.49
N ASP A 33 -3.32 -13.85 2.87
CA ASP A 33 -3.68 -13.19 4.13
C ASP A 33 -4.34 -14.22 5.05
N PRO A 34 -3.62 -14.73 6.07
CA PRO A 34 -4.15 -15.75 6.99
C PRO A 34 -5.06 -15.17 8.08
N LEU A 35 -5.13 -13.84 8.21
CA LEU A 35 -5.82 -13.13 9.28
C LEU A 35 -6.98 -12.27 8.74
N PHE A 36 -7.53 -12.61 7.56
CA PHE A 36 -8.63 -11.85 6.98
C PHE A 36 -9.88 -11.99 7.86
N PRO A 37 -10.54 -10.90 8.27
CA PRO A 37 -11.65 -10.96 9.21
C PRO A 37 -12.87 -11.66 8.59
N ARG A 38 -13.44 -12.62 9.32
CA ARG A 38 -14.69 -13.29 8.94
C ARG A 38 -15.88 -12.41 9.35
N GLU A 39 -16.83 -12.18 8.44
CA GLU A 39 -17.96 -11.28 8.72
C GLU A 39 -19.01 -11.86 9.70
N GLU A 40 -19.10 -13.19 9.82
CA GLU A 40 -20.30 -13.84 10.37
C GLU A 40 -20.22 -14.33 11.83
N ILE A 41 -19.17 -14.07 12.61
CA ILE A 41 -19.08 -14.64 13.97
C ILE A 41 -18.98 -13.56 15.05
N GLY A 42 -19.91 -13.63 16.01
CA GLY A 42 -19.83 -12.94 17.30
C GLY A 42 -18.59 -13.36 18.11
N ASN A 43 -18.56 -13.06 19.41
CA ASN A 43 -17.35 -13.05 20.25
C ASN A 43 -16.61 -14.40 20.50
N GLY A 44 -16.62 -15.40 19.61
CA GLY A 44 -15.92 -16.71 19.74
C GLY A 44 -14.56 -16.82 19.02
N GLU A 45 -13.89 -17.97 19.18
CA GLU A 45 -12.68 -18.38 18.44
C GLU A 45 -12.98 -18.64 16.95
N GLY A 46 -12.03 -18.34 16.05
CA GLY A 46 -12.21 -18.48 14.59
C GLY A 46 -12.67 -17.20 13.86
N ARG A 47 -12.19 -16.03 14.30
CA ARG A 47 -12.56 -14.69 13.74
C ARG A 47 -11.92 -14.37 12.40
N THR A 48 -11.00 -15.20 11.92
CA THR A 48 -10.28 -14.97 10.67
C THR A 48 -10.36 -16.17 9.75
N ILE A 49 -10.26 -15.89 8.46
CA ILE A 49 -10.12 -16.87 7.39
C ILE A 49 -8.82 -16.59 6.64
N THR A 50 -8.31 -17.61 5.94
CA THR A 50 -7.18 -17.45 5.03
C THR A 50 -7.70 -17.19 3.62
N VAL A 51 -7.28 -16.07 3.02
CA VAL A 51 -7.58 -15.72 1.63
C VAL A 51 -6.28 -15.67 0.82
N THR A 52 -6.33 -15.97 -0.48
CA THR A 52 -5.15 -15.99 -1.35
C THR A 52 -5.50 -15.45 -2.72
N PHE A 53 -4.65 -14.56 -3.22
CA PHE A 53 -4.72 -14.01 -4.56
C PHE A 53 -3.47 -14.40 -5.32
N LYS A 54 -3.63 -14.96 -6.52
CA LYS A 54 -2.50 -15.33 -7.37
C LYS A 54 -2.02 -14.11 -8.16
N GLN A 55 -0.74 -14.09 -8.50
CA GLN A 55 -0.21 -13.09 -9.44
C GLN A 55 -0.90 -13.21 -10.81
N GLY A 56 -1.13 -12.07 -11.44
CA GLY A 56 -1.68 -11.97 -12.79
C GLY A 56 -3.14 -11.54 -12.83
N MET A 57 -3.66 -11.45 -14.06
CA MET A 57 -5.04 -11.09 -14.37
C MET A 57 -6.05 -12.04 -13.74
N GLN A 58 -7.00 -11.48 -12.99
CA GLN A 58 -8.10 -12.19 -12.37
C GLN A 58 -9.40 -11.41 -12.58
N HIS A 59 -10.46 -12.12 -12.98
CA HIS A 59 -11.80 -11.56 -12.98
C HIS A 59 -12.38 -11.64 -11.56
N MET A 60 -12.81 -10.51 -11.01
CA MET A 60 -13.31 -10.38 -9.65
C MET A 60 -14.76 -9.89 -9.67
N ASP A 61 -15.64 -10.67 -9.04
CA ASP A 61 -16.98 -10.22 -8.63
C ASP A 61 -16.87 -9.29 -7.41
N GLY A 62 -18.01 -8.75 -6.95
CA GLY A 62 -18.07 -7.82 -5.83
C GLY A 62 -17.42 -8.38 -4.57
N GLU A 63 -17.72 -9.63 -4.21
CA GLU A 63 -17.21 -10.29 -3.00
C GLU A 63 -15.68 -10.48 -3.06
N THR A 64 -15.18 -10.96 -4.20
CA THR A 64 -13.74 -11.17 -4.42
C THR A 64 -12.99 -9.84 -4.43
N ALA A 65 -13.52 -8.82 -5.11
CA ALA A 65 -12.94 -7.49 -5.14
C ALA A 65 -12.97 -6.82 -3.75
N LEU A 66 -14.02 -7.04 -2.95
CA LEU A 66 -14.10 -6.51 -1.59
C LEU A 66 -13.06 -7.16 -0.69
N THR A 67 -12.92 -8.48 -0.79
CA THR A 67 -11.88 -9.24 -0.08
C THR A 67 -10.49 -8.75 -0.49
N TYR A 68 -10.27 -8.53 -1.79
CA TYR A 68 -9.03 -7.97 -2.32
C TYR A 68 -8.77 -6.56 -1.80
N ALA A 69 -9.77 -5.68 -1.72
CA ALA A 69 -9.64 -4.31 -1.20
C ALA A 69 -9.43 -4.24 0.32
N ARG A 70 -9.83 -5.27 1.06
CA ARG A 70 -9.82 -5.30 2.53
C ARG A 70 -8.67 -6.07 3.14
N SER A 71 -8.03 -6.96 2.39
CA SER A 71 -6.88 -7.71 2.89
C SER A 71 -5.79 -6.76 3.42
N ARG A 72 -5.22 -7.10 4.58
CA ARG A 72 -4.25 -6.28 5.30
C ARG A 72 -3.11 -7.07 5.88
N HIS A 73 -3.19 -8.39 5.98
CA HIS A 73 -2.12 -9.19 6.58
C HIS A 73 -1.53 -10.15 5.53
N GLY A 74 -1.54 -9.69 4.27
CA GLY A 74 -0.91 -10.40 3.16
C GLY A 74 0.59 -10.59 3.38
N ASN A 75 1.11 -11.75 2.99
CA ASN A 75 2.55 -11.93 2.88
C ASN A 75 3.13 -11.21 1.63
N ASN A 76 4.44 -11.31 1.43
CA ASN A 76 5.11 -10.82 0.21
C ASN A 76 4.92 -9.32 -0.07
N GLY A 77 4.93 -8.49 0.98
CA GLY A 77 4.75 -7.04 0.88
C GLY A 77 3.30 -6.58 0.69
N GLU A 78 2.31 -7.48 0.68
CA GLU A 78 0.88 -7.13 0.55
C GLU A 78 0.17 -6.93 1.90
N GLY A 79 0.94 -6.90 2.97
CA GLY A 79 0.45 -6.87 4.35
C GLY A 79 0.34 -5.49 4.96
N ASN A 80 0.37 -4.38 4.24
CA ASN A 80 0.31 -3.07 4.90
C ASN A 80 -0.78 -2.16 4.33
N ASP A 81 -1.04 -1.05 5.03
CA ASP A 81 -2.07 -0.09 4.64
C ASP A 81 -1.78 0.60 3.30
N PHE A 82 -0.51 0.69 2.88
CA PHE A 82 -0.15 1.21 1.57
C PHE A 82 -0.46 0.21 0.46
N ALA A 83 -0.13 -1.07 0.65
CA ALA A 83 -0.50 -2.14 -0.27
C ALA A 83 -2.04 -2.20 -0.43
N ARG A 84 -2.77 -2.12 0.69
CA ARG A 84 -4.24 -2.02 0.67
C ARG A 84 -4.73 -0.79 -0.11
N SER A 85 -4.12 0.38 0.13
CA SER A 85 -4.50 1.62 -0.58
C SER A 85 -4.25 1.51 -2.09
N LYS A 86 -3.13 0.90 -2.50
CA LYS A 86 -2.82 0.62 -3.90
C LYS A 86 -3.87 -0.30 -4.54
N ARG A 87 -4.27 -1.38 -3.85
CA ARG A 87 -5.34 -2.30 -4.32
C ARG A 87 -6.69 -1.59 -4.46
N GLN A 88 -7.05 -0.73 -3.52
CA GLN A 88 -8.27 0.09 -3.59
C GLN A 88 -8.24 1.05 -4.79
N GLN A 89 -7.11 1.72 -5.03
CA GLN A 89 -6.92 2.59 -6.20
C GLN A 89 -7.00 1.82 -7.51
N GLN A 90 -6.38 0.64 -7.57
CA GLN A 90 -6.46 -0.26 -8.73
C GLN A 90 -7.91 -0.65 -9.03
N ILE A 91 -8.68 -1.08 -8.02
CA ILE A 91 -10.09 -1.41 -8.20
C ILE A 91 -10.89 -0.21 -8.73
N ILE A 92 -10.66 1.00 -8.22
CA ILE A 92 -11.34 2.21 -8.70
C ILE A 92 -11.03 2.45 -10.19
N LEU A 93 -9.78 2.25 -10.61
CA LEU A 93 -9.36 2.40 -12.01
C LEU A 93 -10.02 1.35 -12.90
N GLU A 94 -10.08 0.09 -12.46
CA GLU A 94 -10.71 -0.98 -13.26
C GLU A 94 -12.23 -0.85 -13.30
N LEU A 95 -12.86 -0.44 -12.21
CA LEU A 95 -14.28 -0.10 -12.20
C LEU A 95 -14.57 1.05 -13.17
N LYS A 96 -13.75 2.09 -13.19
CA LYS A 96 -13.85 3.18 -14.16
C LYS A 96 -13.72 2.65 -15.60
N ASN A 97 -12.72 1.82 -15.89
CA ASN A 97 -12.53 1.21 -17.21
C ASN A 97 -13.77 0.40 -17.62
N LYS A 98 -14.35 -0.37 -16.69
CA LYS A 98 -15.56 -1.16 -16.92
C LYS A 98 -16.79 -0.29 -17.16
N ILE A 99 -17.02 0.75 -16.35
CA ILE A 99 -18.14 1.69 -16.52
C ILE A 99 -18.06 2.39 -17.88
N LEU A 100 -16.87 2.80 -18.30
CA LEU A 100 -16.66 3.53 -19.56
C LEU A 100 -16.61 2.62 -20.80
N SER A 101 -16.60 1.30 -20.61
CA SER A 101 -16.64 0.34 -21.70
C SER A 101 -17.89 0.55 -22.57
N SER A 102 -17.75 0.36 -23.88
CA SER A 102 -18.87 0.49 -24.80
C SER A 102 -20.02 -0.47 -24.44
N ASP A 103 -19.72 -1.68 -23.96
CA ASP A 103 -20.73 -2.65 -23.54
C ASP A 103 -21.59 -2.14 -22.37
N THR A 104 -20.97 -1.42 -21.43
CA THR A 104 -21.67 -0.87 -20.26
C THR A 104 -22.48 0.38 -20.64
N LEU A 105 -21.88 1.31 -21.39
CA LEU A 105 -22.52 2.57 -21.78
C LEU A 105 -23.65 2.38 -22.80
N LEU A 106 -23.59 1.35 -23.64
CA LEU A 106 -24.65 1.04 -24.60
C LEU A 106 -25.76 0.16 -23.99
N SER A 107 -25.53 -0.38 -22.80
CA SER A 107 -26.50 -1.22 -22.08
C SER A 107 -27.39 -0.40 -21.17
N LEU A 108 -28.60 -0.07 -21.66
CA LEU A 108 -29.65 0.57 -20.87
C LEU A 108 -30.02 -0.22 -19.61
N SER A 109 -29.90 -1.55 -19.65
CA SER A 109 -30.17 -2.40 -18.48
C SER A 109 -29.06 -2.29 -17.43
N THR A 110 -27.79 -2.24 -17.86
CA THR A 110 -26.64 -2.04 -16.96
C THR A 110 -26.68 -0.66 -16.32
N ILE A 111 -26.96 0.40 -17.08
CA ILE A 111 -27.11 1.76 -16.56
C ILE A 111 -28.23 1.82 -15.50
N LYS A 112 -29.36 1.15 -15.73
CA LYS A 112 -30.45 1.05 -14.73
C LYS A 112 -30.03 0.28 -13.49
N LYS A 113 -29.24 -0.80 -13.62
CA LYS A 113 -28.71 -1.55 -12.48
C LYS A 113 -27.75 -0.70 -11.65
N ILE A 114 -26.82 -0.01 -12.30
CA ILE A 114 -25.91 0.94 -11.64
C ILE A 114 -26.72 2.02 -10.92
N SER A 115 -27.69 2.66 -11.59
CA SER A 115 -28.53 3.68 -10.97
C SER A 115 -29.28 3.17 -9.73
N ARG A 116 -29.77 1.92 -9.75
CA ARG A 116 -30.46 1.33 -8.59
C ARG A 116 -29.50 0.94 -7.47
N SER A 117 -28.33 0.39 -7.80
CA SER A 117 -27.32 0.06 -6.79
C SER A 117 -26.81 1.32 -6.11
N LEU A 118 -26.83 2.46 -6.81
CA LEU A 118 -26.52 3.76 -6.24
C LEU A 118 -27.60 4.24 -5.23
N ASP A 119 -28.87 3.88 -5.38
CA ASP A 119 -29.94 4.43 -4.54
C ASP A 119 -30.02 3.78 -3.14
N GLU A 120 -29.66 2.50 -2.98
CA GLU A 120 -29.86 1.77 -1.70
C GLU A 120 -28.63 1.79 -0.78
N HIS A 121 -27.42 1.82 -1.36
CA HIS A 121 -26.15 1.67 -0.61
C HIS A 121 -25.09 2.70 -0.96
N VAL A 122 -25.42 3.65 -1.85
CA VAL A 122 -24.52 4.74 -2.22
C VAL A 122 -25.20 6.08 -1.92
N THR A 123 -24.42 7.06 -1.50
CA THR A 123 -24.87 8.42 -1.28
C THR A 123 -23.95 9.34 -2.06
N THR A 124 -24.52 10.16 -2.94
CA THR A 124 -23.79 11.11 -3.76
C THR A 124 -24.62 12.35 -4.00
N ASP A 125 -23.96 13.49 -4.17
CA ASP A 125 -24.53 14.74 -4.67
C ASP A 125 -24.42 14.89 -6.19
N ILE A 126 -23.85 13.90 -6.89
CA ILE A 126 -23.79 13.84 -8.35
C ILE A 126 -25.16 13.35 -8.86
N SER A 127 -25.84 14.17 -9.65
CA SER A 127 -27.06 13.74 -10.32
C SER A 127 -26.77 12.70 -11.41
N ALA A 128 -27.76 11.85 -11.73
CA ALA A 128 -27.63 10.88 -12.80
C ALA A 128 -27.24 11.52 -14.16
N TRP A 129 -27.72 12.73 -14.43
CA TRP A 129 -27.39 13.47 -15.65
C TRP A 129 -25.93 13.97 -15.64
N GLU A 130 -25.45 14.50 -14.52
CA GLU A 130 -24.04 14.90 -14.38
C GLU A 130 -23.11 13.71 -14.53
N ALA A 131 -23.44 12.57 -13.91
CA ALA A 131 -22.66 11.34 -14.05
C ALA A 131 -22.56 10.87 -15.52
N LEU A 132 -23.69 10.87 -16.25
CA LEU A 132 -23.70 10.54 -17.68
C LEU A 132 -22.91 11.55 -18.52
N SER A 133 -23.03 12.84 -18.22
CA SER A 133 -22.31 13.91 -18.90
C SER A 133 -20.80 13.78 -18.68
N LEU A 134 -20.36 13.48 -17.45
CA LEU A 134 -18.96 13.23 -17.11
C LEU A 134 -18.42 12.00 -17.85
N ALA A 135 -19.16 10.89 -17.84
CA ALA A 135 -18.76 9.66 -18.52
C ALA A 135 -18.57 9.87 -20.03
N LYS A 136 -19.52 10.58 -20.67
CA LYS A 136 -19.41 10.94 -22.08
C LYS A 136 -18.21 11.85 -22.36
N THR A 137 -18.05 12.90 -21.56
CA THR A 137 -16.92 13.85 -21.70
C THR A 137 -15.58 13.14 -21.57
N TYR A 138 -15.42 12.26 -20.59
CA TYR A 138 -14.20 11.47 -20.41
C TYR A 138 -13.90 10.61 -21.65
N LYS A 139 -14.92 9.94 -22.19
CA LYS A 139 -14.79 9.10 -23.40
C LYS A 139 -14.38 9.94 -24.62
N ASP A 140 -15.01 11.09 -24.83
CA ASP A 140 -14.74 11.98 -25.95
C ASP A 140 -13.32 12.57 -25.88
N LEU A 141 -12.80 12.82 -24.67
CA LEU A 141 -11.43 13.27 -24.43
C LEU A 141 -10.37 12.18 -24.64
N ASN A 142 -10.77 10.90 -24.75
CA ASN A 142 -9.89 9.75 -24.91
C ASN A 142 -8.71 9.75 -23.93
N ILE A 143 -8.99 10.05 -22.65
CA ILE A 143 -7.96 10.15 -21.61
C ILE A 143 -7.30 8.79 -21.43
N ASN A 144 -6.01 8.70 -21.75
CA ASN A 144 -5.19 7.55 -21.43
C ASN A 144 -5.16 7.37 -19.90
N THR A 145 -5.56 6.19 -19.42
CA THR A 145 -5.55 5.84 -18.00
C THR A 145 -4.15 5.99 -17.38
N GLU A 146 -3.08 5.84 -18.16
CA GLU A 146 -1.70 6.07 -17.71
C GLU A 146 -1.42 7.53 -17.28
N ASN A 147 -2.24 8.49 -17.74
CA ASN A 147 -2.12 9.88 -17.35
C ASN A 147 -2.80 10.18 -16.00
N ILE A 148 -3.57 9.24 -15.44
CA ILE A 148 -4.17 9.42 -14.12
C ILE A 148 -3.07 9.30 -13.07
N LYS A 149 -2.83 10.40 -12.35
CA LYS A 149 -1.89 10.43 -11.24
C LYS A 149 -2.54 9.87 -9.99
N VAL A 150 -1.92 8.84 -9.44
CA VAL A 150 -2.34 8.18 -8.21
C VAL A 150 -1.35 8.53 -7.12
N ASN A 151 -1.79 9.38 -6.19
CA ASN A 151 -0.98 9.79 -5.05
C ASN A 151 -1.49 9.11 -3.79
N VAL A 152 -0.59 8.48 -3.03
CA VAL A 152 -0.89 7.98 -1.69
C VAL A 152 -0.24 8.91 -0.68
N ILE A 153 -1.03 9.51 0.21
CA ILE A 153 -0.50 10.34 1.30
C ILE A 153 0.11 9.40 2.33
N ALA A 154 1.36 9.05 2.11
CA ALA A 154 2.05 8.03 2.88
C ALA A 154 2.83 8.61 4.05
N ASN A 155 3.05 7.74 5.06
CA ASN A 155 4.00 8.01 6.12
C ASN A 155 5.41 7.49 5.79
N GLY A 156 5.64 7.21 4.51
CA GLY A 156 6.86 6.68 3.96
C GLY A 156 7.93 7.73 3.66
N PRO A 157 9.08 7.29 3.15
CA PRO A 157 10.12 8.17 2.67
C PRO A 157 9.61 9.02 1.51
N GLY A 158 9.87 10.33 1.57
CA GLY A 158 9.24 11.29 0.66
C GLY A 158 7.72 11.44 0.86
N GLY A 159 7.10 10.81 1.84
CA GLY A 159 5.72 11.08 2.24
C GLY A 159 5.63 12.23 3.25
N PRO A 160 4.52 12.98 3.28
CA PRO A 160 4.36 14.13 4.18
C PRO A 160 4.01 13.74 5.62
N LEU A 161 3.83 12.45 5.93
CA LEU A 161 3.37 11.97 7.24
C LEU A 161 4.43 11.14 7.98
N TYR A 162 4.35 11.04 9.30
CA TYR A 162 5.01 10.01 10.11
C TYR A 162 3.96 9.33 11.00
N SER A 163 4.24 8.12 11.50
CA SER A 163 3.36 7.49 12.48
C SER A 163 3.78 7.81 13.91
N ASP A 164 2.79 7.95 14.78
CA ASP A 164 2.98 8.11 16.21
C ASP A 164 1.89 7.35 16.98
N TYR A 165 1.98 7.34 18.30
CA TYR A 165 0.93 6.86 19.19
C TYR A 165 0.40 7.98 20.06
N TYR A 166 -0.89 8.26 19.95
CA TYR A 166 -1.59 9.18 20.84
C TYR A 166 -2.67 8.41 21.59
N ASN A 167 -2.62 8.40 22.92
CA ASN A 167 -3.53 7.62 23.78
C ASN A 167 -3.63 6.13 23.38
N ASN A 168 -2.47 5.50 23.11
CA ASN A 168 -2.35 4.10 22.64
C ASN A 168 -3.03 3.81 21.30
N GLN A 169 -3.36 4.84 20.51
CA GLN A 169 -3.87 4.69 19.16
C GLN A 169 -2.80 5.07 18.16
N TYR A 170 -2.62 4.22 17.15
CA TYR A 170 -1.76 4.53 16.01
C TYR A 170 -2.35 5.71 15.22
N VAL A 171 -1.57 6.75 15.04
CA VAL A 171 -1.96 7.97 14.31
C VAL A 171 -0.92 8.31 13.24
N LEU A 172 -1.37 9.02 12.20
CA LEU A 172 -0.49 9.64 11.23
C LEU A 172 -0.49 11.15 11.43
N LEU A 173 0.69 11.72 11.60
CA LEU A 173 0.89 13.15 11.84
C LEU A 173 1.75 13.76 10.73
N PRO A 174 1.55 15.03 10.36
CA PRO A 174 2.40 15.70 9.37
C PRO A 174 3.86 15.75 9.85
N LYS A 175 4.83 15.45 8.97
CA LYS A 175 6.27 15.52 9.28
C LYS A 175 6.70 16.94 9.67
N LYS A 176 6.05 17.96 9.14
CA LYS A 176 6.20 19.35 9.58
C LYS A 176 5.22 19.60 10.71
N GLU A 177 5.56 20.51 11.63
CA GLU A 177 4.64 20.97 12.68
C GLU A 177 3.42 21.77 12.14
N ASN A 178 3.13 21.66 10.84
CA ASN A 178 2.01 22.28 10.16
C ASN A 178 1.52 21.42 8.98
N TRP A 179 0.40 21.82 8.39
CA TRP A 179 -0.27 21.10 7.30
C TRP A 179 0.17 21.56 5.90
N SER A 180 1.27 22.29 5.77
CA SER A 180 1.61 22.97 4.50
C SER A 180 1.78 22.00 3.33
N ASP A 181 2.38 20.84 3.57
CA ASP A 181 2.63 19.86 2.51
C ASP A 181 1.34 19.18 2.06
N LEU A 182 0.43 18.92 3.00
CA LEU A 182 -0.90 18.38 2.70
C LEU A 182 -1.78 19.41 1.97
N HIS A 183 -1.70 20.69 2.34
CA HIS A 183 -2.35 21.75 1.58
C HIS A 183 -1.81 21.87 0.15
N LYS A 184 -0.50 21.70 -0.07
CA LYS A 184 0.07 21.69 -1.43
C LYS A 184 -0.50 20.55 -2.27
N ILE A 185 -0.53 19.33 -1.69
CA ILE A 185 -1.12 18.15 -2.34
C ILE A 185 -2.58 18.41 -2.69
N ALA A 186 -3.37 18.88 -1.73
CA ALA A 186 -4.80 19.15 -1.93
C ALA A 186 -5.08 20.26 -2.95
N ASN A 187 -4.20 21.28 -3.03
CA ASN A 187 -4.37 22.39 -3.97
C ASN A 187 -3.92 22.04 -5.39
N ASN A 188 -2.99 21.09 -5.56
CA ASN A 188 -2.53 20.65 -6.88
C ASN A 188 -2.49 19.11 -6.96
N PRO A 189 -3.63 18.42 -6.87
CA PRO A 189 -3.69 16.96 -6.76
C PRO A 189 -3.21 16.22 -8.02
N PHE A 190 -3.11 16.93 -9.15
CA PHE A 190 -2.65 16.41 -10.44
C PHE A 190 -1.12 16.37 -10.57
N ASN A 191 -0.37 16.92 -9.60
CA ASN A 191 1.07 16.77 -9.57
C ASN A 191 1.46 15.38 -9.07
N ASP A 192 2.66 14.96 -9.47
CA ASP A 192 3.23 13.68 -9.05
C ASP A 192 4.01 13.87 -7.73
N TYR A 193 3.33 13.61 -6.61
CA TYR A 193 3.95 13.66 -5.29
C TYR A 193 4.61 12.35 -4.89
N GLY A 194 4.43 11.29 -5.67
CA GLY A 194 5.13 10.02 -5.51
C GLY A 194 6.58 10.07 -6.02
N ASN A 195 6.90 11.03 -6.91
CA ASN A 195 8.22 11.20 -7.51
C ASN A 195 8.89 12.55 -7.20
N GLU A 196 8.17 13.53 -6.64
CA GLU A 196 8.82 14.72 -6.10
C GLU A 196 9.67 14.32 -4.90
N LYS A 197 10.99 14.32 -5.09
CA LYS A 197 11.97 14.37 -4.00
C LYS A 197 11.52 15.46 -3.05
N TYR A 198 10.94 15.10 -1.90
CA TYR A 198 10.66 16.07 -0.86
C TYR A 198 11.99 16.70 -0.49
N THR A 199 12.19 17.94 -0.91
CA THR A 199 13.42 18.73 -0.77
C THR A 199 13.64 19.23 0.66
N GLY A 200 13.11 18.52 1.65
CA GLY A 200 13.73 18.53 2.97
C GLY A 200 15.12 17.91 2.83
N THR A 201 16.07 18.35 3.66
CA THR A 201 17.47 17.91 3.73
C THR A 201 17.62 16.44 4.17
N TYR A 202 16.84 15.54 3.58
CA TYR A 202 16.83 14.11 3.79
C TYR A 202 17.56 13.46 2.61
N ALA A 203 18.47 12.51 2.86
CA ALA A 203 19.07 11.74 1.79
C ALA A 203 17.98 11.17 0.86
N ASN A 204 18.15 11.39 -0.43
CA ASN A 204 17.27 10.85 -1.45
C ASN A 204 17.28 9.32 -1.34
N THR A 205 16.10 8.72 -1.18
CA THR A 205 15.90 7.32 -0.76
C THR A 205 16.48 6.32 -1.75
N SER A 206 16.52 6.71 -3.01
CA SER A 206 17.19 6.00 -4.11
C SER A 206 18.72 5.92 -3.96
N ASP A 207 19.31 6.62 -3.00
CA ASP A 207 20.75 6.63 -2.67
C ASP A 207 21.06 5.84 -1.37
N ILE A 208 20.04 5.21 -0.76
CA ILE A 208 20.19 4.30 0.39
C ILE A 208 20.21 2.85 -0.11
N LEU A 209 21.32 2.15 0.12
CA LEU A 209 21.50 0.76 -0.28
C LEU A 209 21.28 -0.18 0.91
N LEU A 210 20.27 -1.05 0.79
CA LEU A 210 19.89 -2.00 1.83
C LEU A 210 20.33 -3.42 1.51
N VAL A 211 20.82 -4.15 2.51
CA VAL A 211 20.96 -5.61 2.47
C VAL A 211 20.09 -6.21 3.54
N ILE A 212 19.28 -7.23 3.20
CA ILE A 212 18.31 -7.81 4.12
C ILE A 212 18.58 -9.30 4.30
N LEU A 213 18.83 -9.72 5.53
CA LEU A 213 19.11 -11.09 5.89
C LEU A 213 18.01 -11.67 6.76
N ASN A 214 17.59 -12.89 6.45
CA ASN A 214 16.60 -13.60 7.24
C ASN A 214 17.23 -14.17 8.52
N GLY A 215 16.95 -13.52 9.65
CA GLY A 215 17.34 -13.94 11.01
C GLY A 215 16.39 -14.95 11.66
N THR A 216 15.40 -15.47 10.92
CA THR A 216 14.38 -16.39 11.46
C THR A 216 14.38 -17.73 10.72
N SER A 217 13.59 -18.67 11.23
CA SER A 217 13.22 -19.92 10.57
C SER A 217 12.04 -19.75 9.58
N ILE A 218 11.41 -18.57 9.54
CA ILE A 218 10.28 -18.28 8.66
C ILE A 218 10.81 -18.00 7.25
N GLY A 219 10.52 -18.92 6.32
CA GLY A 219 10.87 -18.74 4.92
C GLY A 219 10.22 -17.49 4.30
N GLY A 220 10.96 -16.76 3.48
CA GLY A 220 10.44 -15.60 2.73
C GLY A 220 10.37 -14.27 3.51
N LEU A 221 10.66 -14.25 4.82
CA LEU A 221 10.54 -13.03 5.64
C LEU A 221 11.42 -11.87 5.17
N ALA A 222 12.69 -12.14 4.82
CA ALA A 222 13.59 -11.13 4.25
C ALA A 222 13.11 -10.61 2.90
N GLY A 223 12.51 -11.47 2.07
CA GLY A 223 11.89 -11.07 0.80
C GLY A 223 10.68 -10.17 1.00
N SER A 224 9.78 -10.52 1.93
CA SER A 224 8.62 -9.69 2.27
C SER A 224 9.03 -8.34 2.86
N THR A 225 10.10 -8.32 3.67
CA THR A 225 10.68 -7.09 4.22
C THR A 225 11.27 -6.22 3.11
N ALA A 226 11.97 -6.83 2.15
CA ALA A 226 12.51 -6.12 0.99
C ALA A 226 11.41 -5.42 0.20
N LEU A 227 10.36 -6.16 -0.16
CA LEU A 227 9.21 -5.64 -0.89
C LEU A 227 8.53 -4.48 -0.15
N THR A 228 8.43 -4.58 1.18
CA THR A 228 7.89 -3.50 2.01
C THR A 228 8.76 -2.24 1.91
N LEU A 229 10.08 -2.36 2.01
CA LEU A 229 10.99 -1.21 1.93
C LEU A 229 11.06 -0.63 0.50
N GLU A 230 10.92 -1.47 -0.53
CA GLU A 230 10.80 -1.03 -1.93
C GLU A 230 9.50 -0.26 -2.19
N ASP A 231 8.39 -0.64 -1.55
CA ASP A 231 7.14 0.13 -1.59
C ASP A 231 7.29 1.52 -0.95
N PHE A 232 8.25 1.65 -0.02
CA PHE A 232 8.69 2.90 0.58
C PHE A 232 9.76 3.63 -0.26
N GLY A 233 10.14 3.11 -1.43
CA GLY A 233 11.09 3.74 -2.35
C GLY A 233 12.57 3.50 -2.00
N TYR A 234 12.87 2.63 -1.05
CA TYR A 234 14.25 2.21 -0.79
C TYR A 234 14.73 1.20 -1.83
N LYS A 235 16.04 1.17 -2.09
CA LYS A 235 16.65 0.17 -2.96
C LYS A 235 17.22 -0.97 -2.14
N VAL A 236 16.68 -2.18 -2.36
CA VAL A 236 17.24 -3.40 -1.78
C VAL A 236 18.25 -4.00 -2.74
N LYS A 237 19.51 -4.04 -2.29
CA LYS A 237 20.64 -4.49 -3.10
C LYS A 237 20.77 -6.00 -3.09
N ASP A 238 20.56 -6.62 -1.94
CA ASP A 238 20.69 -8.07 -1.76
C ASP A 238 19.77 -8.59 -0.67
N ILE A 239 19.34 -9.85 -0.83
CA ILE A 239 18.45 -10.57 0.07
C ILE A 239 19.06 -11.95 0.35
N GLY A 240 19.23 -12.29 1.63
CA GLY A 240 19.88 -13.54 2.01
C GLY A 240 19.36 -14.14 3.29
N ASN A 241 20.07 -15.17 3.77
CA ASN A 241 19.84 -15.79 5.07
C ASN A 241 20.99 -15.44 6.02
N SER A 242 20.64 -15.07 7.25
CA SER A 242 21.59 -14.94 8.34
C SER A 242 22.03 -16.33 8.81
N PRO A 243 23.34 -16.58 9.04
CA PRO A 243 23.83 -17.78 9.72
C PRO A 243 23.31 -17.89 11.15
N GLN A 244 23.13 -16.75 11.83
CA GLN A 244 22.49 -16.71 13.14
C GLN A 244 20.97 -16.62 12.96
N LYS A 245 20.26 -17.43 13.74
CA LYS A 245 18.79 -17.53 13.75
C LYS A 245 18.23 -17.03 15.07
N ASP A 246 16.90 -17.06 15.18
CA ASP A 246 16.13 -16.75 16.39
C ASP A 246 16.16 -15.29 16.85
N PHE A 247 16.29 -14.35 15.91
CA PHE A 247 16.07 -12.95 16.20
C PHE A 247 14.59 -12.71 16.55
N GLU A 248 14.30 -12.17 17.74
CA GLU A 248 12.93 -11.80 18.10
C GLU A 248 12.48 -10.52 17.41
N LYS A 249 13.35 -9.51 17.32
CA LYS A 249 13.06 -8.19 16.76
C LYS A 249 13.95 -7.91 15.57
N ASN A 250 13.47 -7.08 14.64
CA ASN A 250 14.29 -6.60 13.52
C ASN A 250 15.51 -5.84 14.07
N VAL A 251 16.68 -6.03 13.47
CA VAL A 251 17.92 -5.32 13.87
C VAL A 251 18.54 -4.66 12.65
N ILE A 252 18.82 -3.37 12.75
CA ILE A 252 19.52 -2.59 11.73
C ILE A 252 20.96 -2.39 12.20
N TYR A 253 21.90 -2.83 11.37
CA TYR A 253 23.32 -2.51 11.48
C TYR A 253 23.62 -1.43 10.45
N ALA A 254 24.15 -0.32 10.92
CA ALA A 254 24.36 0.86 10.09
C ALA A 254 25.85 1.20 10.07
N ILE A 255 26.41 1.30 8.86
CA ILE A 255 27.87 1.41 8.65
C ILE A 255 28.21 2.87 8.40
N ASN A 256 29.06 3.48 9.26
CA ASN A 256 29.60 4.83 9.05
C ASN A 256 28.55 5.86 8.60
N ILE A 257 27.41 5.91 9.30
CA ILE A 257 26.22 6.67 8.88
C ILE A 257 26.57 8.16 8.69
N PRO A 258 26.53 8.67 7.46
CA PRO A 258 26.63 10.11 7.21
C PRO A 258 25.43 10.83 7.82
N GLU A 259 25.59 12.09 8.22
CA GLU A 259 24.53 12.87 8.89
C GLU A 259 23.25 12.88 8.05
N GLU A 260 23.39 13.04 6.73
CA GLU A 260 22.31 13.06 5.76
C GLU A 260 21.50 11.75 5.66
N LYS A 261 22.06 10.61 6.13
CA LYS A 261 21.41 9.29 6.10
C LYS A 261 20.76 8.91 7.43
N LYS A 262 20.94 9.70 8.50
CA LYS A 262 20.38 9.38 9.82
C LYS A 262 18.85 9.34 9.85
N ASP A 263 18.21 10.20 9.08
CA ASP A 263 16.75 10.21 8.99
C ASP A 263 16.20 8.95 8.32
N ALA A 264 16.88 8.47 7.27
CA ALA A 264 16.55 7.18 6.64
C ALA A 264 16.71 6.01 7.63
N LEU A 265 17.77 6.03 8.46
CA LEU A 265 17.92 5.03 9.53
C LEU A 265 16.72 5.07 10.49
N MET A 266 16.37 6.25 11.00
CA MET A 266 15.27 6.41 11.95
C MET A 266 13.92 6.01 11.35
N GLU A 267 13.74 6.25 10.06
CA GLU A 267 12.53 5.86 9.32
C GLU A 267 12.46 4.35 9.10
N ILE A 268 13.52 3.71 8.61
CA ILE A 268 13.56 2.24 8.46
C ILE A 268 13.38 1.57 9.82
N LYS A 269 13.98 2.13 10.87
CA LYS A 269 13.78 1.68 12.26
C LYS A 269 12.30 1.72 12.65
N ARG A 270 11.57 2.78 12.31
CA ARG A 270 10.14 2.89 12.59
C ARG A 270 9.29 1.95 11.72
N ILE A 271 9.55 1.90 10.41
CA ILE A 271 8.83 1.04 9.45
C ILE A 271 8.90 -0.43 9.88
N LEU A 272 10.07 -0.87 10.34
CA LEU A 272 10.31 -2.26 10.68
C LEU A 272 10.14 -2.55 12.17
N ASP A 273 9.80 -1.57 13.01
CA ASP A 273 9.98 -1.66 14.47
C ASP A 273 11.31 -2.36 14.82
N ALA A 274 12.42 -1.76 14.41
CA ALA A 274 13.74 -2.37 14.56
C ALA A 274 14.53 -1.75 15.71
N ASN A 275 15.46 -2.53 16.25
CA ASN A 275 16.55 -2.02 17.06
C ASN A 275 17.71 -1.58 16.16
N VAL A 276 18.42 -0.52 16.54
CA VAL A 276 19.66 -0.13 15.87
C VAL A 276 20.83 -0.67 16.70
N ALA A 277 21.65 -1.53 16.10
CA ALA A 277 22.83 -2.07 16.75
C ALA A 277 23.94 -1.01 16.82
N GLN A 278 24.66 -0.97 17.94
CA GLN A 278 25.78 -0.05 18.11
C GLN A 278 27.07 -0.53 17.43
N THR A 279 27.20 -1.84 17.22
CA THR A 279 28.38 -2.46 16.64
C THR A 279 28.00 -3.60 15.70
N ILE A 280 28.85 -3.86 14.72
CA ILE A 280 28.69 -4.97 13.77
C ILE A 280 29.45 -6.19 14.30
N PRO A 281 28.79 -7.34 14.52
CA PRO A 281 29.44 -8.56 15.00
C PRO A 281 30.29 -9.19 13.90
N ASP A 282 31.34 -9.93 14.29
CA ASP A 282 32.34 -10.43 13.35
C ASP A 282 31.79 -11.41 12.31
N TRP A 283 30.86 -12.28 12.72
CA TRP A 283 30.19 -13.20 11.80
C TRP A 283 29.42 -12.47 10.69
N LEU A 284 28.90 -11.27 10.96
CA LEU A 284 28.19 -10.47 9.97
C LEU A 284 29.20 -9.81 9.02
N LYS A 285 30.40 -9.48 9.53
CA LYS A 285 31.47 -8.94 8.70
C LYS A 285 31.99 -9.93 7.67
N GLU A 286 32.05 -11.21 8.03
CA GLU A 286 32.47 -12.26 7.11
C GLU A 286 31.41 -12.58 6.04
N LYS A 287 30.14 -12.27 6.33
CA LYS A 287 29.01 -12.58 5.45
C LYS A 287 28.75 -11.52 4.39
N ILE A 288 29.02 -10.25 4.72
CA ILE A 288 28.69 -9.11 3.86
C ILE A 288 29.90 -8.73 3.03
N ASP A 289 29.70 -8.64 1.72
CA ASP A 289 30.68 -8.03 0.84
C ASP A 289 30.69 -6.51 1.06
N TYR A 290 31.60 -6.01 1.90
CA TYR A 290 31.71 -4.58 2.18
C TYR A 290 32.20 -3.76 0.99
N ASP A 291 32.72 -4.38 -0.07
CA ASP A 291 33.04 -3.67 -1.30
C ASP A 291 31.76 -3.20 -2.02
N THR A 292 30.60 -3.80 -1.69
CA THR A 292 29.28 -3.34 -2.14
C THR A 292 28.75 -2.12 -1.36
N LYS A 293 29.41 -1.74 -0.26
CA LYS A 293 29.12 -0.57 0.59
C LYS A 293 27.61 -0.38 0.89
N PRO A 294 26.94 -1.35 1.52
CA PRO A 294 25.57 -1.13 1.97
C PRO A 294 25.55 -0.04 3.04
N ASP A 295 24.51 0.79 3.04
CA ASP A 295 24.30 1.78 4.08
C ASP A 295 23.78 1.12 5.35
N PHE A 296 22.80 0.24 5.18
CA PHE A 296 22.15 -0.48 6.26
C PHE A 296 22.04 -1.97 5.93
N ILE A 297 22.40 -2.81 6.90
CA ILE A 297 22.15 -4.24 6.88
C ILE A 297 21.04 -4.54 7.88
N ILE A 298 19.98 -5.20 7.42
CA ILE A 298 18.78 -5.47 8.21
C ILE A 298 18.69 -6.97 8.45
N ILE A 299 18.53 -7.37 9.70
CA ILE A 299 18.26 -8.75 10.08
C ILE A 299 16.82 -8.85 10.56
N THR A 300 16.02 -9.69 9.90
CA THR A 300 14.60 -9.84 10.24
C THR A 300 14.40 -10.67 11.51
N GLY A 301 13.46 -10.27 12.37
CA GLY A 301 13.05 -11.00 13.57
C GLY A 301 11.59 -11.46 13.55
N THR A 302 11.20 -12.35 14.46
CA THR A 302 9.88 -13.02 14.47
C THR A 302 8.70 -12.11 14.85
N LYS A 303 8.92 -11.08 15.68
CA LYS A 303 7.90 -10.07 16.07
C LYS A 303 7.62 -9.01 14.99
N SER A 304 8.29 -9.10 13.84
CA SER A 304 7.99 -8.25 12.67
C SER A 304 6.55 -8.41 12.14
N LEU A 305 5.83 -9.45 12.59
CA LEU A 305 4.47 -9.79 12.17
C LEU A 305 3.37 -9.28 13.12
N GLU A 306 3.70 -8.77 14.31
CA GLU A 306 2.69 -8.43 15.34
C GLU A 306 2.16 -6.98 15.26
N GLN A 307 2.74 -6.13 14.41
CA GLN A 307 2.36 -4.71 14.27
C GLN A 307 1.98 -4.32 12.84
N ILE A 308 1.77 -5.31 12.00
CA ILE A 308 1.34 -5.17 10.61
C ILE A 308 -0.10 -5.66 10.53
#